data_AF-A0A958JN35-F1
#
_entry.id   AF-A0A958JN35-F1
#
_cell.length_a   1.000
_cell.length_b   1.000
_cell.length_c   1.000
_cell.angle_alpha   90.00
_cell.angle_beta   90.00
_cell.angle_gamma   90.00
#
_symmetry.space_group_name_H-M   'P 1'
#
loop_
_entity.id
_entity.type
_entity.pdbx_description
1 polymer ?
#
loop_
_entity_poly.entity_id
_entity_poly.type
_entity_poly.pdbx_seq_one_letter_code
_entity_poly.pdbx_strand_id
1 'polypeptide(L)'
;MNKKISTKHLSPRERIEFWKAKVEEYRKSNESLVGFCKRENLCISPMRVWVHKFYPAKGLQLKSEANKSFIPVEVVSDQLKKDINLMGPKQSSHYRSPEWVGQMVAEVIRRLS
;
A
#
# COMPACT_ATOMS: atom_id res chain seq x y z
N MET A 1 -29.02 3.59 -3.76
CA MET A 1 -27.63 3.47 -3.23
C MET A 1 -27.27 4.76 -2.52
N ASN A 2 -27.06 4.74 -1.19
CA ASN A 2 -26.63 5.93 -0.45
C ASN A 2 -25.19 6.26 -0.83
N LYS A 3 -24.97 7.45 -1.41
CA LYS A 3 -23.62 7.95 -1.71
C LYS A 3 -22.89 8.17 -0.38
N LYS A 4 -21.71 7.57 -0.24
CA LYS A 4 -20.82 7.79 0.90
C LYS A 4 -20.31 9.23 0.91
N ILE A 5 -20.10 9.79 2.10
CA ILE A 5 -19.56 11.14 2.25
C ILE A 5 -18.18 11.20 1.57
N SER A 6 -17.99 12.16 0.68
CA SER A 6 -16.74 12.38 -0.06
C SER A 6 -16.09 13.67 0.42
N THR A 7 -14.86 13.60 0.90
CA THR A 7 -14.12 14.79 1.38
C THR A 7 -13.21 15.39 0.31
N LYS A 8 -13.36 14.99 -0.97
CA LYS A 8 -12.47 15.40 -2.07
C LYS A 8 -12.59 16.89 -2.41
N HIS A 9 -13.76 17.47 -2.20
CA HIS A 9 -14.05 18.87 -2.47
C HIS A 9 -13.55 19.82 -1.36
N LEU A 10 -13.24 19.29 -0.17
CA LEU A 10 -12.71 20.08 0.94
C LEU A 10 -11.25 20.45 0.72
N SER A 11 -10.85 21.63 1.19
CA SER A 11 -9.44 22.02 1.25
C SER A 11 -8.64 21.04 2.12
N PRO A 12 -7.30 20.98 1.97
CA PRO A 12 -6.48 20.08 2.78
C PRO A 12 -6.67 20.28 4.28
N ARG A 13 -6.81 21.53 4.74
CA ARG A 13 -7.01 21.87 6.16
C ARG A 13 -8.37 21.39 6.66
N GLU A 14 -9.45 21.70 5.96
CA GLU A 14 -10.80 21.28 6.32
C GLU A 14 -10.95 19.76 6.32
N ARG A 15 -10.28 19.09 5.37
CA ARG A 15 -10.25 17.62 5.31
C ARG A 15 -9.60 17.02 6.55
N ILE A 16 -8.47 17.58 7.01
CA ILE A 16 -7.79 17.12 8.22
C ILE A 16 -8.71 17.29 9.44
N GLU A 17 -9.32 18.47 9.61
CA GLU A 17 -10.21 18.75 10.74
C GLU A 17 -11.44 17.84 10.74
N PHE A 18 -12.06 17.62 9.58
CA PHE A 18 -13.17 16.68 9.41
C PHE A 18 -12.78 15.27 9.88
N TRP A 19 -11.66 14.75 9.38
CA TRP A 19 -11.24 13.39 9.73
C TRP A 19 -10.79 13.28 11.19
N LYS A 20 -10.18 14.32 11.74
CA LYS A 20 -9.82 14.38 13.16
C LYS A 20 -11.07 14.29 14.03
N ALA A 21 -12.09 15.09 13.74
CA ALA A 21 -13.37 15.06 14.47
C ALA A 21 -14.02 13.67 14.41
N LYS A 22 -14.09 13.05 13.22
CA LYS A 22 -14.65 11.70 13.08
C LYS A 22 -13.86 10.62 13.79
N VAL A 23 -12.53 10.72 13.82
CA VAL A 23 -11.69 9.78 14.57
C VAL A 23 -11.89 9.94 16.09
N GLU A 24 -12.04 11.16 16.60
CA GLU A 24 -12.36 11.37 18.02
C GLU A 24 -13.74 10.84 18.40
N GLU A 25 -14.76 11.08 17.56
CA GLU A 25 -16.10 10.50 17.75
C GLU A 25 -16.05 8.97 17.76
N TYR A 26 -15.33 8.36 16.82
CA TYR A 26 -15.15 6.92 16.75
C TYR A 26 -14.53 6.35 18.04
N ARG A 27 -13.46 6.96 18.54
CA ARG A 27 -12.80 6.50 19.78
C ARG A 27 -13.71 6.55 21.01
N LYS A 28 -14.65 7.49 21.05
CA LYS A 28 -15.62 7.61 22.14
C LYS A 28 -16.82 6.66 21.99
N SER A 29 -17.10 6.20 20.77
CA SER A 29 -18.30 5.41 20.47
C SER A 29 -18.27 3.96 21.00
N ASN A 30 -17.09 3.43 21.35
CA ASN A 30 -16.88 2.00 21.69
C ASN A 30 -17.41 1.02 20.61
N GLU A 31 -17.73 1.50 19.42
CA GLU A 31 -18.22 0.72 18.28
C GLU A 31 -17.06 0.09 17.51
N SER A 32 -17.36 -0.96 16.74
CA SER A 32 -16.42 -1.42 15.71
C SER A 32 -16.29 -0.37 14.60
N LEU A 33 -15.12 -0.28 13.96
CA LEU A 33 -14.87 0.64 12.83
C LEU A 33 -15.92 0.49 11.72
N VAL A 34 -16.35 -0.74 11.45
CA VAL A 34 -17.37 -1.04 10.42
C VAL A 34 -18.73 -0.51 10.85
N GLY A 35 -19.13 -0.71 12.11
CA GLY A 35 -20.38 -0.20 12.67
C GLY A 35 -20.44 1.32 12.60
N PHE A 36 -19.38 1.97 13.06
CA PHE A 36 -19.26 3.43 13.04
C PHE A 36 -19.33 3.98 11.61
N CYS A 37 -18.58 3.41 10.67
CA CYS A 37 -18.62 3.86 9.27
C CYS A 37 -19.98 3.60 8.60
N LYS A 38 -20.71 2.56 9.00
CA LYS A 38 -22.06 2.30 8.50
C LYS A 38 -23.05 3.36 9.01
N ARG A 39 -23.00 3.66 10.31
CA ARG A 39 -23.84 4.68 10.98
C ARG A 39 -23.60 6.07 10.42
N GLU A 40 -22.35 6.49 10.33
CA GLU A 40 -21.94 7.81 9.84
C GLU A 40 -21.95 7.92 8.30
N ASN A 41 -22.35 6.87 7.60
CA ASN A 41 -22.31 6.77 6.14
C ASN A 41 -20.92 7.13 5.53
N LEU A 42 -19.86 6.72 6.22
CA LEU A 42 -18.46 6.90 5.81
C LEU A 42 -17.93 5.67 5.06
N CYS A 43 -16.83 5.88 4.34
CA CYS A 43 -16.05 4.79 3.77
C CYS A 43 -15.01 4.30 4.79
N ILE A 44 -14.87 2.97 4.89
CA ILE A 44 -13.98 2.33 5.86
C ILE A 44 -12.51 2.60 5.55
N SER A 45 -12.12 2.59 4.27
CA SER A 45 -10.71 2.71 3.89
C SER A 45 -10.09 4.05 4.28
N PRO A 46 -10.70 5.21 3.97
CA PRO A 46 -10.20 6.51 4.45
C PRO A 46 -10.20 6.58 5.98
N MET A 47 -11.27 6.12 6.64
CA MET A 47 -11.35 6.16 8.10
C MET A 47 -10.19 5.39 8.74
N ARG A 48 -9.88 4.18 8.27
CA ARG A 48 -8.74 3.38 8.76
C ARG A 48 -7.41 4.13 8.64
N VAL A 49 -7.17 4.77 7.51
CA VAL A 49 -5.93 5.55 7.27
C VAL A 49 -5.82 6.69 8.28
N TRP A 50 -6.89 7.44 8.50
CA TRP A 50 -6.88 8.56 9.44
C TRP A 50 -6.79 8.14 10.90
N VAL A 51 -7.44 7.03 11.29
CA VAL A 51 -7.27 6.44 12.62
C VAL A 51 -5.79 6.12 12.86
N HIS A 52 -5.14 5.43 11.94
CA HIS A 52 -3.72 5.09 12.07
C HIS A 52 -2.81 6.33 12.05
N LYS A 53 -3.17 7.35 11.27
CA LYS A 53 -2.41 8.59 11.17
C LYS A 53 -2.41 9.40 12.47
N PHE A 54 -3.57 9.51 13.14
CA PHE A 54 -3.67 10.24 14.40
C PHE A 54 -3.28 9.40 15.62
N TYR A 55 -3.52 8.10 15.55
CA TYR A 55 -3.23 7.13 16.61
C TYR A 55 -2.42 5.98 16.04
N PRO A 56 -1.13 6.22 15.74
CA PRO A 56 -0.26 5.14 15.33
C PRO A 56 -0.24 4.10 16.46
N ALA A 57 -0.55 2.85 16.11
CA ALA A 57 -0.39 1.75 17.05
C ALA A 57 1.09 1.73 17.45
N LYS A 58 1.39 2.11 18.69
CA LYS A 58 2.74 1.97 19.27
C LYS A 58 3.05 0.48 19.27
N GLY A 59 3.80 -0.01 18.27
CA GLY A 59 4.26 -1.39 18.27
C GLY A 59 4.00 -2.24 17.03
N LEU A 60 3.68 -1.68 15.86
CA LEU A 60 4.13 -2.35 14.61
C LEU A 60 5.60 -1.99 14.38
N GLN A 61 6.47 -2.42 15.30
CA GLN A 61 7.78 -2.88 14.86
C GLN A 61 7.45 -4.08 13.98
N LEU A 62 7.43 -3.88 12.66
CA LEU A 62 7.64 -4.98 11.72
C LEU A 62 8.86 -5.72 12.28
N LYS A 63 8.65 -6.87 12.93
CA LYS A 63 9.74 -7.73 13.35
C LYS A 63 10.52 -8.02 12.08
N SER A 64 11.64 -7.33 11.90
CA SER A 64 12.59 -7.56 10.81
C SER A 64 13.11 -8.99 10.81
N GLU A 65 12.83 -9.75 11.87
CA GLU A 65 13.08 -11.19 11.98
C GLU A 65 12.27 -12.07 11.02
N ALA A 66 11.09 -11.66 10.55
CA ALA A 66 10.38 -12.42 9.50
C ALA A 66 11.13 -12.40 8.15
N ASN A 67 12.00 -11.40 7.93
CA ASN A 67 12.85 -11.30 6.75
C ASN A 67 14.18 -12.05 6.89
N LYS A 68 14.54 -12.57 8.08
CA LYS A 68 15.79 -13.34 8.25
C LYS A 68 15.69 -14.78 7.76
N SER A 69 14.48 -15.30 7.59
CA SER A 69 14.26 -16.68 7.12
C SER A 69 14.19 -16.81 5.60
N PHE A 70 14.10 -15.70 4.86
CA PHE A 70 14.36 -15.70 3.43
C PHE A 70 15.83 -15.41 3.23
N ILE A 71 16.66 -16.46 3.18
CA ILE A 71 17.93 -16.35 2.48
C ILE A 71 17.54 -16.11 1.02
N PRO A 72 17.84 -14.96 0.41
CA PRO A 72 17.73 -14.84 -1.03
C PRO A 72 18.78 -15.79 -1.60
N VAL A 73 18.38 -17.00 -1.95
CA VAL A 73 19.18 -17.82 -2.85
C VAL A 73 19.07 -17.10 -4.18
N GLU A 74 20.02 -16.21 -4.45
CA GLU A 74 20.22 -15.64 -5.78
C GLU A 74 20.61 -16.78 -6.72
N VAL A 75 19.62 -17.51 -7.23
CA VAL A 75 19.78 -18.35 -8.42
C VAL A 75 19.68 -17.42 -9.63
N VAL A 76 20.56 -16.43 -9.69
CA VAL A 76 20.75 -15.61 -10.88
C VAL A 76 21.76 -16.37 -11.73
N SER A 77 21.29 -16.98 -12.82
CA SER A 77 22.17 -17.67 -13.76
C SER A 77 23.26 -16.72 -14.25
N ASP A 78 24.46 -17.23 -14.52
CA ASP A 78 25.59 -16.41 -14.99
C ASP A 78 25.27 -15.68 -16.30
N GLN A 79 24.32 -16.20 -17.07
CA GLN A 79 23.80 -15.54 -18.26
C GLN A 79 23.03 -14.26 -17.91
N LEU A 80 22.16 -14.30 -16.90
CA LEU A 80 21.37 -13.14 -16.48
C LEU A 80 22.26 -12.03 -15.88
N LYS A 81 23.36 -12.40 -15.21
CA LYS A 81 24.37 -11.44 -14.72
C LYS A 81 25.07 -10.71 -15.87
N LYS A 82 25.39 -11.42 -16.96
CA LYS A 82 26.01 -10.82 -18.15
C LYS A 82 25.06 -9.85 -18.84
N ASP A 83 23.79 -10.24 -18.98
CA ASP A 83 22.77 -9.41 -19.64
C ASP A 83 22.50 -8.11 -18.85
N ILE A 84 22.48 -8.17 -17.51
CA ILE A 84 22.34 -6.97 -16.66
C ILE A 84 23.54 -6.02 -16.79
N ASN A 85 24.75 -6.56 -16.85
CA ASN A 85 25.97 -5.76 -17.00
C ASN A 85 26.07 -5.11 -18.40
N LEU A 86 25.49 -5.74 -19.44
CA LEU A 86 25.39 -5.14 -20.78
C LEU A 86 24.40 -3.95 -20.81
N MET A 87 23.39 -3.94 -19.95
CA MET A 87 22.32 -2.94 -19.97
C MET A 87 22.70 -1.57 -19.36
N GLY A 88 23.88 -1.48 -18.73
CA GLY A 88 24.46 -0.23 -18.22
C GLY A 88 23.68 0.43 -17.06
N PRO A 89 24.34 1.23 -16.21
CA PRO A 89 23.74 1.79 -14.98
C PRO A 89 22.68 2.89 -15.21
N LYS A 90 22.31 3.21 -16.46
CA LYS A 90 21.50 4.40 -16.81
C LYS A 90 20.04 4.15 -17.20
N GLN A 91 19.47 2.95 -17.01
CA GLN A 91 18.06 2.69 -17.30
C GLN A 91 17.18 2.28 -16.10
N SER A 92 17.55 2.62 -14.87
CA SER A 92 16.74 2.25 -13.69
C SER A 92 15.45 3.07 -13.47
N SER A 93 15.14 4.07 -14.30
CA SER A 93 13.93 4.90 -14.12
C SER A 93 12.75 4.55 -15.03
N HIS A 94 12.95 3.76 -16.10
CA HIS A 94 11.90 3.45 -17.08
C HIS A 94 11.17 2.13 -16.83
N TYR A 95 11.61 1.34 -15.85
CA TYR A 95 10.90 0.13 -15.44
C TYR A 95 9.73 0.46 -14.53
N ARG A 96 8.61 0.92 -15.11
CA ARG A 96 7.32 0.96 -14.40
C ARG A 96 6.07 1.11 -15.27
N SER A 97 6.07 0.65 -16.53
CA SER A 97 4.77 0.38 -17.18
C SER A 97 4.29 -1.04 -16.82
N PRO A 98 3.02 -1.23 -16.43
CA PRO A 98 2.46 -2.56 -16.15
C PRO A 98 2.61 -3.54 -17.33
N GLU A 99 2.64 -3.02 -18.56
CA GLU A 99 2.82 -3.83 -19.77
C GLU A 99 4.21 -4.47 -19.85
N TRP A 100 5.26 -3.74 -19.50
CA TRP A 100 6.62 -4.29 -19.49
C TRP A 100 6.78 -5.43 -18.47
N VAL A 101 6.18 -5.26 -17.29
CA VAL A 101 6.16 -6.30 -16.26
C VAL A 101 5.40 -7.53 -16.76
N GLY A 102 4.25 -7.33 -17.43
CA GLY A 102 3.48 -8.41 -18.04
C GLY A 102 4.26 -9.20 -19.09
N GLN A 103 4.99 -8.50 -19.97
CA GLN A 103 5.82 -9.12 -21.00
C GLN A 103 6.98 -9.93 -20.41
N MET A 104 7.64 -9.41 -19.38
CA MET A 104 8.74 -10.12 -18.71
C MET A 104 8.26 -11.40 -18.01
N VAL A 105 7.12 -11.33 -17.32
CA VAL A 105 6.55 -12.52 -16.66
C VAL A 105 6.14 -13.57 -17.71
N ALA A 106 5.52 -13.15 -18.81
CA ALA A 106 5.12 -14.07 -19.88
C ALA A 106 6.33 -14.76 -20.53
N GLU A 107 7.41 -14.03 -20.80
CA GLU A 107 8.62 -14.58 -21.41
C GLU A 107 9.36 -15.56 -20.49
N VAL A 108 9.37 -15.31 -19.17
CA VAL A 108 9.93 -16.26 -18.20
C VAL A 108 9.10 -17.54 -18.14
N ILE A 109 7.77 -17.46 -18.10
CA ILE A 109 6.88 -18.64 -18.11
C ILE A 109 7.10 -19.46 -19.39
N ARG A 110 7.22 -18.80 -20.54
CA ARG A 110 7.45 -19.45 -21.84
C ARG A 110 8.77 -20.23 -21.89
N ARG A 111 9.81 -19.80 -21.18
CA ARG A 111 11.12 -20.48 -21.15
C ARG A 111 11.19 -21.63 -20.15
N LEU A 112 10.24 -21.69 -19.22
CA LEU A 112 10.11 -22.76 -18.23
C LEU A 112 9.12 -23.85 -18.66
N SER A 113 8.42 -23.63 -19.79
CA SER A 113 7.55 -24.61 -20.46
C SER A 113 8.33 -25.30 -21.58
#